data_AF-A0A7S2KMJ5-F1
#
_entry.id   AF-A0A7S2KMJ5-F1
#
_cell.length_a   1.000
_cell.length_b   1.000
_cell.length_c   1.000
_cell.angle_alpha   90.00
_cell.angle_beta   90.00
_cell.angle_gamma   90.00
#
_symmetry.space_group_name_H-M   'P 1'
#
loop_
_entity.id
_entity.type
_entity.pdbx_description
1 polymer ?
#
loop_
_entity_poly.entity_id
_entity_poly.type
_entity_poly.pdbx_seq_one_letter_code
_entity_poly.pdbx_strand_id
1 'polypeptide(L)'
;RSEAGPRALGHRSILADPRKDKLVKFINNAVKERESFRPFAPSVLAEHADEWFVDTADNVSPYMSMTTLVRGEKASEIPSVTHIDRSSRLQTVTEEDEPLYHKLISAFHEATGVPLVLNTSFNTLKGEPIVETPEEAIRSFLKSMNSIEMLVLEKYFITRKDPDANELFESQRQDGLTVKRKIPVRAGPFMFESSGSVNYSDEENDDVVTRRARIRMPDRILHDDRINGGWVEVDELDAEILGLCNGGEMGAQEMIETFSDTDGNVIDDAIVQAILD
;
A
#
# COMPACT_ATOMS: atom_id res chain seq x y z
N ARG A 1 1.27 13.41 -7.38
CA ARG A 1 0.15 14.37 -7.30
C ARG A 1 -1.04 13.61 -6.75
N SER A 2 -1.91 14.23 -5.97
CA SER A 2 -3.10 13.55 -5.42
C SER A 2 -4.26 13.63 -6.40
N GLU A 3 -5.02 12.53 -6.56
CA GLU A 3 -6.29 12.55 -7.28
C GLU A 3 -7.35 13.38 -6.54
N ALA A 4 -8.26 14.03 -7.28
CA ALA A 4 -9.35 14.81 -6.70
C ALA A 4 -10.67 14.03 -6.77
N GLY A 5 -11.41 14.00 -5.65
CA GLY A 5 -12.74 13.39 -5.59
C GLY A 5 -12.78 12.07 -4.79
N PRO A 6 -13.91 11.34 -4.85
CA PRO A 6 -14.17 10.21 -3.95
C PRO A 6 -13.56 8.88 -4.44
N ARG A 7 -12.76 8.89 -5.50
CA ARG A 7 -12.22 7.69 -6.16
C ARG A 7 -10.71 7.76 -6.13
N ALA A 8 -10.08 6.63 -5.80
CA ALA A 8 -8.66 6.48 -6.04
C ALA A 8 -8.43 6.06 -7.49
N LEU A 9 -7.43 6.66 -8.11
CA LEU A 9 -7.19 6.60 -9.56
C LEU A 9 -5.75 6.19 -9.88
N GLY A 10 -5.09 5.47 -8.98
CA GLY A 10 -3.72 4.97 -9.13
C GLY A 10 -2.70 5.64 -8.22
N HIS A 11 -3.00 6.81 -7.66
CA HIS A 11 -2.06 7.52 -6.77
C HIS A 11 -2.16 7.07 -5.32
N ARG A 12 -3.39 6.89 -4.79
CA ARG A 12 -3.62 6.47 -3.39
C ARG A 12 -4.60 5.32 -3.36
N SER A 13 -4.10 4.21 -3.88
CA SER A 13 -4.89 3.04 -4.24
C SER A 13 -4.39 1.80 -3.52
N ILE A 14 -5.30 0.88 -3.21
CA ILE A 14 -4.96 -0.51 -2.91
C ILE A 14 -5.16 -1.28 -4.22
N LEU A 15 -4.09 -1.90 -4.70
CA LEU A 15 -4.04 -2.65 -5.93
C LEU A 15 -4.02 -4.14 -5.65
N ALA A 16 -4.63 -4.95 -6.51
CA ALA A 16 -4.66 -6.39 -6.33
C ALA A 16 -4.94 -7.16 -7.65
N ASP A 17 -4.66 -8.46 -7.67
CA ASP A 17 -4.89 -9.31 -8.85
C ASP A 17 -6.39 -9.48 -9.16
N PRO A 18 -6.89 -9.00 -10.31
CA PRO A 18 -8.30 -9.09 -10.68
C PRO A 18 -8.79 -10.52 -10.94
N ARG A 19 -7.87 -11.47 -11.13
CA ARG A 19 -8.15 -12.86 -11.52
C ARG A 19 -8.59 -13.75 -10.34
N LYS A 20 -8.33 -13.30 -9.10
CA LYS A 20 -8.60 -14.09 -7.88
C LYS A 20 -10.05 -13.93 -7.39
N ASP A 21 -10.88 -14.95 -7.60
CA ASP A 21 -12.31 -14.96 -7.20
C ASP A 21 -12.56 -14.70 -5.70
N LYS A 22 -11.73 -15.25 -4.81
CA LYS A 22 -11.91 -15.10 -3.35
C LYS A 22 -11.41 -13.76 -2.80
N LEU A 23 -10.71 -12.98 -3.62
CA LEU A 23 -10.08 -11.74 -3.19
C LEU A 23 -11.10 -10.66 -2.83
N VAL A 24 -12.26 -10.63 -3.49
CA VAL A 24 -13.33 -9.67 -3.18
C VAL A 24 -13.79 -9.81 -1.73
N LYS A 25 -14.05 -11.05 -1.30
CA LYS A 25 -14.47 -11.35 0.06
C LYS A 25 -13.37 -11.01 1.06
N PHE A 26 -12.12 -11.32 0.72
CA PHE A 26 -10.98 -11.01 1.56
C PHE A 26 -10.83 -9.50 1.76
N ILE A 27 -10.73 -8.71 0.68
CA ILE A 27 -10.56 -7.25 0.77
C ILE A 27 -11.77 -6.64 1.48
N ASN A 28 -13.00 -7.05 1.15
CA ASN A 28 -14.19 -6.52 1.81
C ASN A 28 -14.22 -6.79 3.32
N ASN A 29 -13.80 -7.98 3.77
CA ASN A 29 -13.86 -8.36 5.18
C ASN A 29 -12.63 -7.92 5.99
N ALA A 30 -11.44 -8.17 5.48
CA ALA A 30 -10.17 -8.01 6.20
C ALA A 30 -9.55 -6.61 6.04
N VAL A 31 -9.80 -5.95 4.90
CA VAL A 31 -9.22 -4.63 4.60
C VAL A 31 -10.23 -3.50 4.78
N LYS A 32 -11.47 -3.71 4.32
CA LYS A 32 -12.49 -2.66 4.23
C LYS A 32 -13.60 -2.73 5.25
N GLU A 33 -13.72 -3.86 5.95
CA GLU A 33 -14.77 -4.14 6.93
C GLU A 33 -16.19 -3.73 6.43
N ARG A 34 -16.49 -4.07 5.17
CA ARG A 34 -17.75 -3.75 4.48
C ARG A 34 -18.41 -5.01 3.91
N GLU A 35 -19.54 -4.84 3.24
CA GLU A 35 -20.31 -5.99 2.75
C GLU A 35 -19.49 -6.84 1.76
N SER A 36 -19.46 -8.15 2.00
CA SER A 36 -18.60 -9.11 1.27
C SER A 36 -18.89 -9.20 -0.23
N PHE A 37 -20.08 -8.82 -0.66
CA PHE A 37 -20.51 -8.84 -2.06
C PHE A 37 -20.18 -7.57 -2.82
N ARG A 38 -19.68 -6.51 -2.17
CA ARG A 38 -19.46 -5.23 -2.84
C ARG A 38 -18.29 -5.36 -3.83
N PRO A 39 -18.53 -5.19 -5.13
CA PRO A 39 -17.51 -5.38 -6.15
C PRO A 39 -16.49 -4.24 -6.15
N PHE A 40 -15.35 -4.51 -6.78
CA PHE A 40 -14.28 -3.54 -6.99
C PHE A 40 -14.24 -3.06 -8.44
N ALA A 41 -13.47 -2.00 -8.67
CA ALA A 41 -13.30 -1.39 -9.98
C ALA A 41 -11.97 -1.86 -10.59
N PRO A 42 -11.92 -2.12 -11.91
CA PRO A 42 -10.67 -2.32 -12.61
C PRO A 42 -10.07 -1.00 -13.06
N SER A 43 -8.73 -0.93 -13.09
CA SER A 43 -7.98 0.05 -13.86
C SER A 43 -7.31 -0.68 -15.03
N VAL A 44 -7.66 -0.31 -16.26
CA VAL A 44 -7.28 -0.99 -17.51
C VAL A 44 -6.50 -0.05 -18.43
N LEU A 45 -5.51 -0.60 -19.12
CA LEU A 45 -4.81 0.11 -20.20
C LEU A 45 -5.82 0.54 -21.27
N ALA A 46 -5.85 1.82 -21.60
CA ALA A 46 -6.86 2.39 -22.49
C ALA A 46 -6.87 1.70 -23.86
N GLU A 47 -5.70 1.36 -24.38
CA GLU A 47 -5.47 0.68 -25.66
C GLU A 47 -5.97 -0.77 -25.70
N HIS A 48 -6.25 -1.38 -24.54
CA HIS A 48 -6.80 -2.74 -24.43
C HIS A 48 -8.24 -2.76 -23.90
N ALA A 49 -8.83 -1.59 -23.61
CA ALA A 49 -10.13 -1.54 -22.94
C ALA A 49 -11.25 -2.18 -23.79
N ASP A 50 -11.24 -1.97 -25.11
CA ASP A 50 -12.23 -2.48 -26.06
C ASP A 50 -12.21 -4.02 -26.22
N GLU A 51 -11.08 -4.67 -25.95
CA GLU A 51 -10.97 -6.13 -25.93
C GLU A 51 -11.68 -6.76 -24.72
N TRP A 52 -11.74 -6.04 -23.60
CA TRP A 52 -12.26 -6.53 -22.32
C TRP A 52 -13.67 -6.06 -22.01
N PHE A 53 -14.04 -4.87 -22.48
CA PHE A 53 -15.28 -4.20 -22.11
C PHE A 53 -16.10 -3.80 -23.35
N VAL A 54 -17.42 -3.80 -23.20
CA VAL A 54 -18.37 -3.43 -24.26
C VAL A 54 -18.41 -1.90 -24.40
N ASP A 55 -18.55 -1.40 -25.63
CA ASP A 55 -18.71 0.04 -25.94
C ASP A 55 -17.66 0.95 -25.30
N THR A 56 -16.45 0.44 -25.09
CA THR A 56 -15.28 1.22 -24.67
C THR A 56 -14.45 1.59 -25.89
N ALA A 57 -13.94 2.82 -25.89
CA ALA A 57 -12.99 3.36 -26.84
C ALA A 57 -11.88 4.11 -26.06
N ASP A 58 -10.87 4.64 -26.76
CA ASP A 58 -9.72 5.33 -26.18
C ASP A 58 -10.10 6.28 -25.04
N ASN A 59 -9.55 6.01 -23.86
CA ASN A 59 -9.70 6.78 -22.62
C ASN A 59 -11.15 7.16 -22.26
N VAL A 60 -12.10 6.24 -22.42
CA VAL A 60 -13.54 6.52 -22.21
C VAL A 60 -13.93 6.80 -20.74
N SER A 61 -13.12 6.39 -19.75
CA SER A 61 -13.46 6.51 -18.32
C SER A 61 -12.24 6.75 -17.43
N PRO A 62 -11.51 7.87 -17.55
CA PRO A 62 -10.32 8.16 -16.73
C PRO A 62 -10.62 8.31 -15.23
N TYR A 63 -11.89 8.57 -14.87
CA TYR A 63 -12.29 8.92 -13.50
C TYR A 63 -13.17 7.87 -12.80
N MET A 64 -13.25 6.63 -13.32
CA MET A 64 -14.16 5.58 -12.81
C MET A 64 -15.64 6.01 -12.77
N SER A 65 -16.05 6.81 -13.75
CA SER A 65 -17.40 7.40 -13.81
C SER A 65 -18.37 6.58 -14.66
N MET A 66 -17.86 5.66 -15.49
CA MET A 66 -18.67 4.86 -16.39
C MET A 66 -18.72 3.40 -15.93
N THR A 67 -19.92 2.81 -16.00
CA THR A 67 -20.12 1.37 -15.86
C THR A 67 -20.43 0.79 -17.23
N THR A 68 -19.80 -0.32 -17.55
CA THR A 68 -20.04 -1.07 -18.78
C THR A 68 -20.07 -2.56 -18.48
N LEU A 69 -20.31 -3.38 -19.50
CA LEU A 69 -20.31 -4.83 -19.41
C LEU A 69 -18.95 -5.41 -19.79
N VAL A 70 -18.51 -6.40 -19.04
CA VAL A 70 -17.36 -7.23 -19.41
C VAL A 70 -17.75 -8.15 -20.57
N ARG A 71 -16.89 -8.26 -21.59
CA ARG A 71 -17.16 -9.04 -22.81
C ARG A 71 -17.12 -10.53 -22.55
N GLY A 72 -18.15 -11.24 -23.03
CA GLY A 72 -18.11 -12.70 -23.24
C GLY A 72 -17.51 -13.51 -22.08
N GLU A 73 -16.48 -14.29 -22.41
CA GLU A 73 -15.77 -15.19 -21.49
C GLU A 73 -14.74 -14.46 -20.58
N LYS A 74 -14.42 -13.19 -20.87
CA LYS A 74 -13.49 -12.38 -20.06
C LYS A 74 -13.98 -12.19 -18.63
N ALA A 75 -15.29 -12.23 -18.41
CA ALA A 75 -15.90 -12.14 -17.08
C ALA A 75 -15.38 -13.21 -16.10
N SER A 76 -15.08 -14.43 -16.59
CA SER A 76 -14.49 -15.49 -15.75
C SER A 76 -12.98 -15.33 -15.54
N GLU A 77 -12.30 -14.55 -16.37
CA GLU A 77 -10.86 -14.27 -16.22
C GLU A 77 -10.61 -13.20 -15.15
N ILE A 78 -11.55 -12.28 -14.93
CA ILE A 78 -11.42 -11.16 -13.98
C ILE A 78 -12.59 -11.09 -12.97
N PRO A 79 -12.84 -12.17 -12.21
CA PRO A 79 -14.02 -12.27 -11.35
C PRO A 79 -14.06 -11.22 -10.24
N SER A 80 -12.92 -10.70 -9.78
CA SER A 80 -12.91 -9.82 -8.60
C SER A 80 -13.32 -8.37 -8.89
N VAL A 81 -13.38 -8.01 -10.16
CA VAL A 81 -13.81 -6.70 -10.67
C VAL A 81 -15.08 -6.79 -11.52
N THR A 82 -15.72 -7.95 -11.55
CA THR A 82 -16.92 -8.23 -12.38
C THR A 82 -18.11 -8.54 -11.49
N HIS A 83 -19.23 -7.84 -11.71
CA HIS A 83 -20.48 -8.12 -11.02
C HIS A 83 -21.16 -9.39 -11.56
N ILE A 84 -22.14 -9.92 -10.81
CA ILE A 84 -22.94 -11.10 -11.22
C ILE A 84 -23.66 -10.85 -12.56
N ASP A 85 -24.10 -9.62 -12.82
CA ASP A 85 -24.72 -9.20 -14.08
C ASP A 85 -23.71 -8.84 -15.18
N ARG A 86 -22.42 -9.11 -14.94
CA ARG A 86 -21.26 -8.77 -15.78
C ARG A 86 -20.95 -7.27 -15.90
N SER A 87 -21.62 -6.41 -15.13
CA SER A 87 -21.25 -5.01 -15.07
C SER A 87 -19.90 -4.83 -14.37
N SER A 88 -19.17 -3.79 -14.76
CA SER A 88 -17.92 -3.37 -14.14
C SER A 88 -17.71 -1.87 -14.37
N ARG A 89 -17.13 -1.20 -13.38
CA ARG A 89 -16.92 0.24 -13.40
C ARG A 89 -15.45 0.56 -13.58
N LEU A 90 -15.01 0.62 -14.83
CA LEU A 90 -13.60 0.75 -15.17
C LEU A 90 -13.04 2.16 -15.03
N GLN A 91 -11.75 2.23 -14.72
CA GLN A 91 -10.85 3.33 -15.02
C GLN A 91 -10.06 3.00 -16.28
N THR A 92 -10.07 3.86 -17.30
CA THR A 92 -9.09 3.79 -18.41
C THR A 92 -7.83 4.55 -18.03
N VAL A 93 -6.67 3.99 -18.33
CA VAL A 93 -5.36 4.57 -18.00
C VAL A 93 -4.56 4.72 -19.29
N THR A 94 -4.09 5.93 -19.58
CA THR A 94 -3.23 6.24 -20.73
C THR A 94 -1.82 6.55 -20.25
N GLU A 95 -0.82 6.33 -21.11
CA GLU A 95 0.56 6.72 -20.83
C GLU A 95 0.70 8.25 -20.67
N GLU A 96 -0.09 9.01 -21.44
CA GLU A 96 -0.07 10.47 -21.44
C GLU A 96 -0.55 11.08 -20.12
N ASP A 97 -1.64 10.55 -19.55
CA ASP A 97 -2.24 11.07 -18.32
C ASP A 97 -1.53 10.54 -17.06
N GLU A 98 -1.17 9.26 -17.04
CA GLU A 98 -0.67 8.55 -15.85
C GLU A 98 0.49 7.59 -16.18
N PRO A 99 1.67 8.10 -16.58
CA PRO A 99 2.75 7.29 -17.15
C PRO A 99 3.28 6.21 -16.21
N LEU A 100 3.42 6.50 -14.91
CA LEU A 100 3.91 5.51 -13.94
C LEU A 100 2.88 4.41 -13.67
N TYR A 101 1.59 4.77 -13.62
CA TYR A 101 0.53 3.80 -13.39
C TYR A 101 0.27 2.94 -14.62
N HIS A 102 0.35 3.54 -15.81
CA HIS A 102 0.33 2.82 -17.08
C HIS A 102 1.46 1.80 -17.18
N LYS A 103 2.69 2.18 -16.85
CA LYS A 103 3.85 1.25 -16.82
C LYS A 103 3.65 0.11 -15.83
N LEU A 104 3.11 0.38 -14.64
CA LEU A 104 2.81 -0.66 -13.66
C LEU A 104 1.79 -1.69 -14.21
N ILE A 105 0.71 -1.21 -14.82
CA ILE A 105 -0.31 -2.10 -15.39
C ILE A 105 0.25 -2.85 -16.60
N SER A 106 1.13 -2.22 -17.38
CA SER A 106 1.84 -2.87 -18.50
C SER A 106 2.74 -4.00 -18.04
N ALA A 107 3.52 -3.80 -16.98
CA ALA A 107 4.33 -4.87 -16.38
C ALA A 107 3.45 -6.02 -15.87
N PHE A 108 2.32 -5.70 -15.23
CA PHE A 108 1.33 -6.72 -14.83
C PHE A 108 0.75 -7.46 -16.04
N HIS A 109 0.46 -6.73 -17.14
CA HIS A 109 -0.02 -7.31 -18.39
C HIS A 109 0.98 -8.30 -18.98
N GLU A 110 2.25 -7.92 -19.08
CA GLU A 110 3.31 -8.79 -19.58
C GLU A 110 3.45 -10.06 -18.75
N ALA A 111 3.36 -9.95 -17.42
CA ALA A 111 3.47 -11.09 -16.52
C ALA A 111 2.25 -12.03 -16.55
N THR A 112 1.05 -11.53 -16.87
CA THR A 112 -0.21 -12.25 -16.63
C THR A 112 -1.10 -12.47 -17.85
N GLY A 113 -0.88 -11.73 -18.93
CA GLY A 113 -1.79 -11.61 -20.07
C GLY A 113 -3.07 -10.82 -19.78
N VAL A 114 -3.19 -10.17 -18.61
CA VAL A 114 -4.35 -9.36 -18.21
C VAL A 114 -3.96 -7.88 -18.12
N PRO A 115 -4.48 -6.99 -18.99
CA PRO A 115 -4.06 -5.58 -19.08
C PRO A 115 -4.77 -4.67 -18.07
N LEU A 116 -5.09 -5.19 -16.89
CA LEU A 116 -5.81 -4.45 -15.86
C LEU A 116 -5.50 -4.97 -14.46
N VAL A 117 -5.64 -4.10 -13.47
CA VAL A 117 -5.52 -4.42 -12.05
C VAL A 117 -6.81 -4.05 -11.30
N LEU A 118 -7.10 -4.72 -10.19
CA LEU A 118 -8.12 -4.24 -9.26
C LEU A 118 -7.62 -2.97 -8.60
N ASN A 119 -8.45 -1.93 -8.56
CA ASN A 119 -8.17 -0.68 -7.87
C ASN A 119 -9.30 -0.34 -6.88
N THR A 120 -8.91 -0.03 -5.64
CA THR A 120 -9.81 0.53 -4.64
C THR A 120 -9.17 1.64 -3.83
N SER A 121 -9.99 2.48 -3.21
CA SER A 121 -9.53 3.60 -2.37
C SER A 121 -8.57 3.15 -1.30
N PHE A 122 -7.47 3.86 -1.06
CA PHE A 122 -6.60 3.55 0.07
C PHE A 122 -7.14 4.19 1.35
N ASN A 123 -7.96 3.40 2.06
CA ASN A 123 -8.52 3.70 3.37
C ASN A 123 -8.89 2.40 4.08
N THR A 124 -8.03 1.91 4.96
CA THR A 124 -8.29 0.67 5.73
C THR A 124 -9.09 0.94 6.99
N LEU A 125 -9.04 2.17 7.49
CA LEU A 125 -9.78 2.60 8.66
C LEU A 125 -11.23 2.92 8.32
N LYS A 126 -12.16 2.27 9.01
CA LYS A 126 -13.59 2.44 8.79
C LYS A 126 -14.02 3.89 9.04
N GLY A 127 -14.60 4.50 8.01
CA GLY A 127 -15.11 5.87 8.05
C GLY A 127 -14.07 6.94 7.76
N GLU A 128 -12.80 6.58 7.51
CA GLU A 128 -11.78 7.55 7.11
C GLU A 128 -11.80 7.82 5.58
N PRO A 129 -11.42 9.04 5.17
CA PRO A 129 -11.23 9.39 3.76
C PRO A 129 -10.05 8.62 3.16
N ILE A 130 -9.84 8.77 1.84
CA ILE A 130 -8.61 8.32 1.18
C ILE A 130 -7.44 9.02 1.87
N VAL A 131 -6.37 8.27 2.15
CA VAL A 131 -5.13 8.82 2.72
C VAL A 131 -4.64 9.98 1.87
N GLU A 132 -4.00 10.98 2.46
CA GLU A 132 -3.37 12.12 1.77
C GLU A 132 -1.90 12.22 2.13
N THR A 133 -1.53 11.94 3.38
CA THR A 133 -0.14 12.06 3.84
C THR A 133 0.58 10.70 3.95
N PRO A 134 1.92 10.68 3.87
CA PRO A 134 2.71 9.47 4.11
C PRO A 134 2.42 8.83 5.48
N GLU A 135 2.21 9.65 6.52
CA GLU A 135 1.88 9.18 7.87
C GLU A 135 0.54 8.44 7.88
N GLU A 136 -0.47 8.97 7.17
CA GLU A 136 -1.76 8.31 7.03
C GLU A 136 -1.66 7.00 6.27
N ALA A 137 -0.86 6.97 5.19
CA ALA A 137 -0.62 5.75 4.41
C ALA A 137 0.08 4.66 5.24
N ILE A 138 1.11 5.02 6.00
CA ILE A 138 1.81 4.11 6.93
C ILE A 138 0.82 3.59 7.97
N ARG A 139 0.13 4.48 8.68
CA ARG A 139 -0.87 4.11 9.70
C ARG A 139 -1.94 3.17 9.14
N SER A 140 -2.44 3.45 7.92
CA SER A 140 -3.43 2.62 7.24
C SER A 140 -2.86 1.26 6.84
N PHE A 141 -1.64 1.21 6.32
CA PHE A 141 -0.92 -0.03 6.03
C PHE A 141 -0.74 -0.86 7.30
N LEU A 142 -0.18 -0.29 8.36
CA LEU A 142 0.10 -0.99 9.61
C LEU A 142 -1.17 -1.58 10.25
N LYS A 143 -2.28 -0.82 10.28
CA LYS A 143 -3.56 -1.30 10.82
C LYS A 143 -4.22 -2.40 9.99
N SER A 144 -3.80 -2.63 8.75
CA SER A 144 -4.35 -3.74 7.94
C SER A 144 -3.96 -5.13 8.45
N MET A 145 -3.14 -5.26 9.50
CA MET A 145 -2.80 -6.51 10.20
C MET A 145 -2.52 -7.70 9.24
N ASN A 146 -1.65 -7.49 8.25
CA ASN A 146 -1.23 -8.41 7.18
C ASN A 146 -2.20 -8.59 6.01
N SER A 147 -3.22 -7.74 5.88
CA SER A 147 -4.13 -7.80 4.74
C SER A 147 -3.63 -7.05 3.49
N ILE A 148 -2.57 -6.26 3.64
CA ILE A 148 -1.85 -5.59 2.55
C ILE A 148 -0.41 -6.04 2.63
N GLU A 149 0.13 -6.61 1.56
CA GLU A 149 1.48 -7.19 1.55
C GLU A 149 2.59 -6.13 1.55
N MET A 150 2.41 -5.12 0.70
CA MET A 150 3.41 -4.07 0.46
C MET A 150 2.77 -2.68 0.42
N LEU A 151 3.47 -1.70 0.96
CA LEU A 151 3.18 -0.28 0.78
C LEU A 151 4.27 0.35 -0.08
N VAL A 152 3.86 0.95 -1.20
CA VAL A 152 4.72 1.74 -2.10
C VAL A 152 4.45 3.21 -1.83
N LEU A 153 5.47 3.96 -1.41
CA LEU A 153 5.41 5.40 -1.16
C LEU A 153 6.45 6.11 -1.99
N GLU A 154 6.02 6.58 -3.16
CA GLU A 154 6.93 7.08 -4.19
C GLU A 154 8.07 6.06 -4.36
N LYS A 155 9.24 6.43 -3.84
CA LYS A 155 10.52 5.79 -4.03
C LYS A 155 10.89 4.80 -2.91
N TYR A 156 9.93 4.49 -2.05
CA TYR A 156 10.13 3.64 -0.90
C TYR A 156 9.16 2.48 -0.93
N PHE A 157 9.68 1.34 -0.52
CA PHE A 157 8.91 0.13 -0.29
C PHE A 157 8.93 -0.23 1.17
N ILE A 158 7.77 -0.61 1.67
CA ILE A 158 7.60 -1.04 3.03
C ILE A 158 6.89 -2.40 2.99
N THR A 159 7.60 -3.44 3.40
CA THR A 159 7.04 -4.76 3.68
C THR A 159 7.20 -5.07 5.17
N ARG A 160 6.32 -5.91 5.71
CA ARG A 160 6.49 -6.37 7.09
C ARG A 160 7.62 -7.40 7.15
N LYS A 161 8.42 -7.34 8.21
CA LYS A 161 9.37 -8.38 8.56
C LYS A 161 8.60 -9.59 9.06
N ASP A 162 9.04 -10.76 8.64
CA ASP A 162 8.67 -11.97 9.35
C ASP A 162 9.20 -11.88 10.80
N PRO A 163 8.35 -12.15 11.80
CA PRO A 163 8.81 -12.15 13.18
C PRO A 163 9.83 -13.28 13.38
N ASP A 164 11.06 -12.94 13.79
CA ASP A 164 12.02 -13.96 14.21
C ASP A 164 11.59 -14.52 15.58
N ALA A 165 11.06 -15.74 15.54
CA ALA A 165 10.62 -16.44 16.74
C ALA A 165 11.76 -16.57 17.77
N ASN A 166 13.01 -16.75 17.33
CA ASN A 166 14.14 -16.93 18.23
C ASN A 166 14.46 -15.62 18.97
N GLU A 167 14.46 -14.46 18.29
CA GLU A 167 14.64 -13.17 18.97
C GLU A 167 13.52 -12.90 19.99
N LEU A 168 12.27 -13.25 19.65
CA LEU A 168 11.12 -13.11 20.55
C LEU A 168 11.26 -14.00 21.80
N PHE A 169 11.71 -15.26 21.64
CA PHE A 169 11.90 -16.19 22.77
C PHE A 169 13.15 -15.92 23.59
N GLU A 170 14.24 -15.45 22.98
CA GLU A 170 15.47 -15.07 23.71
C GLU A 170 15.24 -13.83 24.59
N SER A 171 14.42 -12.87 24.12
CA SER A 171 14.06 -11.68 24.91
C SER A 171 13.29 -12.01 26.20
N GLN A 172 12.61 -13.16 26.26
CA GLN A 172 11.89 -13.61 27.46
C GLN A 172 12.72 -14.44 28.43
N ARG A 173 13.94 -14.88 28.05
CA ARG A 173 14.72 -15.86 28.83
C ARG A 173 15.79 -15.27 29.75
N GLN A 174 15.94 -13.95 29.83
CA GLN A 174 16.90 -13.33 30.76
C GLN A 174 16.32 -13.15 32.17
N ASP A 175 16.61 -14.12 33.05
CA ASP A 175 16.74 -14.00 34.51
C ASP A 175 15.65 -13.24 35.28
N GLY A 176 14.37 -13.49 35.01
CA GLY A 176 13.26 -13.05 35.88
C GLY A 176 13.07 -11.54 35.98
N LEU A 177 13.85 -10.75 35.23
CA LEU A 177 13.57 -9.34 34.96
C LEU A 177 12.95 -9.23 33.57
N THR A 178 11.79 -8.60 33.49
CA THR A 178 11.21 -8.17 32.21
C THR A 178 12.18 -7.18 31.55
N VAL A 179 12.99 -7.65 30.60
CA VAL A 179 13.82 -6.79 29.77
C VAL A 179 12.87 -5.91 28.96
N LYS A 180 12.95 -4.58 29.15
CA LYS A 180 12.22 -3.62 28.30
C LYS A 180 12.57 -3.94 26.85
N ARG A 181 11.54 -4.15 26.02
CA ARG A 181 11.68 -4.35 24.57
C ARG A 181 12.76 -3.43 24.05
N LYS A 182 13.77 -4.01 23.40
CA LYS A 182 14.76 -3.23 22.65
C LYS A 182 13.97 -2.49 21.59
N ILE A 183 13.88 -1.16 21.74
CA ILE A 183 13.27 -0.32 20.71
C ILE A 183 14.08 -0.57 19.44
N PRO A 184 13.44 -0.94 18.32
CA PRO A 184 14.14 -1.25 17.09
C PRO A 184 14.98 -0.04 16.66
N VAL A 185 16.30 -0.24 16.62
CA VAL A 185 17.29 0.84 16.41
C VAL A 185 17.34 1.25 14.92
N ARG A 186 16.68 0.50 14.03
CA ARG A 186 16.63 0.79 12.59
C ARG A 186 15.46 0.10 11.89
N ALA A 187 14.52 0.88 11.37
CA ALA A 187 13.56 0.45 10.34
C ALA A 187 14.02 1.03 9.00
N GLY A 188 14.69 0.23 8.16
CA GLY A 188 15.13 0.68 6.85
C GLY A 188 15.88 2.03 6.83
N PRO A 189 15.47 3.02 6.00
CA PRO A 189 16.17 4.29 5.84
C PRO A 189 15.81 5.34 6.92
N PHE A 190 14.94 5.01 7.88
CA PHE A 190 14.48 5.96 8.91
C PHE A 190 15.44 6.03 10.11
N MET A 191 15.60 7.24 10.66
CA MET A 191 16.29 7.50 11.94
C MET A 191 15.27 7.60 13.07
N PHE A 192 15.55 6.98 14.22
CA PHE A 192 14.65 6.96 15.39
C PHE A 192 15.29 7.67 16.60
N GLU A 193 14.50 8.49 17.31
CA GLU A 193 14.87 9.09 18.58
C GLU A 193 13.70 8.96 19.57
N SER A 194 13.88 8.25 20.68
CA SER A 194 12.87 8.17 21.74
C SER A 194 13.28 9.01 22.95
N SER A 195 12.33 9.76 23.51
CA SER A 195 12.50 10.43 24.80
C SER A 195 11.38 9.99 25.75
N GLY A 196 11.72 9.76 27.01
CA GLY A 196 10.75 9.42 28.05
C GLY A 196 10.88 10.37 29.22
N SER A 197 9.74 10.88 29.70
CA SER A 197 9.64 11.64 30.93
C SER A 197 8.82 10.86 31.95
N VAL A 198 9.37 10.67 33.14
CA VAL A 198 8.64 10.12 34.28
C VAL A 198 8.08 11.30 35.05
N ASN A 199 6.76 11.45 35.05
CA ASN A 199 6.10 12.43 35.90
C ASN A 199 5.79 11.74 37.22
N TYR A 200 6.53 12.11 38.27
CA TYR A 200 6.23 11.67 39.63
C TYR A 200 5.06 12.51 40.15
N SER A 201 3.93 11.86 40.47
CA SER A 201 2.88 12.47 41.28
C SER A 201 3.01 11.97 42.71
N ASP A 202 3.06 12.89 43.67
CA ASP A 202 3.20 12.60 45.12
C ASP A 202 1.95 11.93 45.75
N GLU A 203 0.92 11.65 44.96
CA GLU A 203 -0.27 10.93 45.41
C GLU A 203 -0.24 9.50 44.88
N GLU A 204 -0.47 8.54 45.77
CA GLU A 204 -0.57 7.09 45.47
C GLU A 204 -1.62 6.83 44.37
N ASN A 205 -1.23 6.90 43.10
CA ASN A 205 -1.69 6.06 42.00
C ASN A 205 -1.00 6.44 40.68
N ASP A 206 -0.37 5.43 40.09
CA ASP A 206 0.21 5.33 38.74
C ASP A 206 1.22 6.41 38.31
N ASP A 207 2.51 6.05 38.36
CA ASP A 207 3.56 6.72 37.61
C ASP A 207 3.19 6.77 36.12
N VAL A 208 2.77 7.93 35.62
CA VAL A 208 2.45 8.09 34.19
C VAL A 208 3.75 8.29 33.41
N VAL A 209 4.29 7.19 32.89
CA VAL A 209 5.44 7.23 31.97
C VAL A 209 4.95 7.75 30.63
N THR A 210 5.26 9.00 30.30
CA THR A 210 4.96 9.55 28.98
C THR A 210 6.19 9.33 28.09
N ARG A 211 6.02 8.53 27.02
CA ARG A 211 7.08 8.28 26.03
C ARG A 211 6.68 8.90 24.71
N ARG A 212 7.62 9.56 24.06
CA ARG A 212 7.46 10.11 22.72
C ARG A 212 8.55 9.58 21.81
N ALA A 213 8.17 9.11 20.64
CA ALA A 213 9.08 8.72 19.60
C ALA A 213 9.10 9.80 18.51
N ARG A 214 10.29 10.10 18.00
CA ARG A 214 10.47 10.92 16.81
C ARG A 214 11.15 10.10 15.75
N ILE A 215 10.66 10.24 14.52
CA ILE A 215 11.25 9.63 13.33
C ILE A 215 11.78 10.73 12.43
N ARG A 216 12.94 10.51 11.82
CA ARG A 216 13.46 11.38 10.76
C ARG A 216 13.63 10.59 9.49
N MET A 217 13.05 11.13 8.42
CA MET A 217 13.16 10.59 7.08
C MET A 217 14.53 10.99 6.49
N PRO A 218 15.09 10.22 5.54
CA PRO A 218 16.25 10.67 4.77
C PRO A 218 15.96 12.01 4.10
N ASP A 219 16.99 12.83 3.92
CA ASP A 219 16.87 14.17 3.31
C ASP A 219 16.18 14.10 1.94
N ARG A 220 15.15 14.94 1.73
CA ARG A 220 14.32 14.93 0.51
C ARG A 220 14.57 16.17 -0.34
N ILE A 221 14.57 16.01 -1.66
CA ILE A 221 14.80 17.12 -2.61
C ILE A 221 13.61 18.11 -2.65
N LEU A 222 12.39 17.64 -2.34
CA LEU A 222 11.14 18.40 -2.55
C LEU A 222 10.45 18.89 -1.26
N HIS A 223 10.96 18.55 -0.08
CA HIS A 223 10.45 19.04 1.19
C HIS A 223 11.48 19.94 1.87
N ASP A 224 11.02 21.08 2.41
CA ASP A 224 11.88 21.94 3.19
C ASP A 224 12.07 21.36 4.60
N ASP A 225 13.04 20.46 4.73
CA ASP A 225 13.41 19.77 5.98
C ASP A 225 14.01 20.73 7.04
N ARG A 226 14.03 22.05 6.78
CA ARG A 226 14.46 23.08 7.75
C ARG A 226 13.50 23.23 8.94
N ILE A 227 12.28 22.68 8.88
CA ILE A 227 11.35 22.66 10.01
C ILE A 227 11.69 21.45 10.91
N ASN A 228 12.12 21.70 12.16
CA ASN A 228 12.53 20.70 13.15
C ASN A 228 13.67 19.74 12.71
N GLY A 229 14.41 20.06 11.65
CA GLY A 229 15.50 19.22 11.14
C GLY A 229 15.04 17.88 10.56
N GLY A 230 13.80 17.81 10.04
CA GLY A 230 13.24 16.61 9.42
C GLY A 230 12.65 15.58 10.40
N TRP A 231 12.53 15.92 11.69
CA TRP A 231 11.96 15.03 12.72
C TRP A 231 10.45 15.21 12.88
N VAL A 232 9.72 14.09 12.91
CA VAL A 232 8.26 13.98 13.10
C VAL A 232 7.96 13.18 14.36
N GLU A 233 7.07 13.68 15.23
CA GLU A 233 6.58 12.92 16.38
C GLU A 233 5.56 11.87 15.94
N VAL A 234 5.75 10.63 16.39
CA VAL A 234 4.83 9.50 16.22
C VAL A 234 4.54 8.87 17.58
N ASP A 235 3.41 8.20 17.71
CA ASP A 235 3.13 7.45 18.92
C ASP A 235 4.06 6.23 19.07
N GLU A 236 4.19 5.70 20.29
CA GLU A 236 5.12 4.60 20.59
C GLU A 236 4.75 3.32 19.85
N LEU A 237 3.46 3.09 19.62
CA LEU A 237 2.96 1.90 18.92
C LEU A 237 3.31 1.95 17.44
N ASP A 238 3.09 3.08 16.78
CA ASP A 238 3.45 3.35 15.39
C ASP A 238 4.97 3.24 15.20
N ALA A 239 5.77 3.72 16.15
CA ALA A 239 7.22 3.56 16.13
C ALA A 239 7.68 2.10 16.29
N GLU A 240 7.08 1.34 17.22
CA GLU A 240 7.35 -0.10 17.40
C GLU A 240 6.99 -0.88 16.14
N ILE A 241 5.85 -0.58 15.53
CA ILE A 241 5.37 -1.27 14.34
C ILE A 241 6.23 -0.91 13.11
N LEU A 242 6.67 0.35 12.97
CA LEU A 242 7.62 0.75 11.92
C LEU A 242 8.93 -0.04 12.01
N GLY A 243 9.41 -0.31 13.22
CA GLY A 243 10.56 -1.19 13.50
C GLY A 243 10.45 -2.61 12.94
N LEU A 244 9.22 -3.09 12.78
CA LEU A 244 8.88 -4.40 12.20
C LEU A 244 8.86 -4.37 10.66
N CYS A 245 9.24 -3.27 10.00
CA CYS A 245 9.25 -3.21 8.54
C CYS A 245 10.67 -3.32 7.95
N ASN A 246 10.80 -4.03 6.81
CA ASN A 246 12.00 -3.99 5.97
C ASN A 246 11.83 -2.81 4.99
N GLY A 247 12.85 -1.95 4.87
CA GLY A 247 12.84 -0.85 3.91
C GLY A 247 14.24 -0.65 3.34
N GLY A 248 14.36 -0.68 2.02
CA GLY A 248 15.55 -0.24 1.28
C GLY A 248 15.27 1.08 0.57
N GLU A 249 16.32 1.83 0.22
CA GLU A 249 16.22 2.94 -0.73
C GLU A 249 16.27 2.35 -2.15
N MET A 250 15.16 2.34 -2.87
CA MET A 250 15.16 2.03 -4.31
C MET A 250 14.02 2.79 -4.95
N GLY A 251 14.33 3.82 -5.73
CA GLY A 251 13.32 4.82 -6.05
C GLY A 251 12.22 4.33 -6.99
N ALA A 252 11.01 4.90 -7.01
CA ALA A 252 9.87 4.45 -7.84
C ALA A 252 10.25 4.51 -9.31
N GLN A 253 10.91 5.61 -9.63
CA GLN A 253 11.45 5.87 -10.94
C GLN A 253 12.68 4.99 -11.22
N GLU A 254 13.50 4.65 -10.22
CA GLU A 254 14.61 3.70 -10.36
C GLU A 254 14.11 2.26 -10.56
N MET A 255 13.06 1.82 -9.85
CA MET A 255 12.37 0.56 -10.11
C MET A 255 11.89 0.58 -11.55
N ILE A 256 11.13 1.62 -11.95
CA ILE A 256 10.44 1.75 -13.25
C ILE A 256 11.41 2.00 -14.41
N GLU A 257 12.58 2.60 -14.21
CA GLU A 257 13.62 2.85 -15.23
C GLU A 257 14.65 1.72 -15.31
N THR A 258 14.85 0.94 -14.24
CA THR A 258 15.58 -0.35 -14.31
C THR A 258 14.86 -1.36 -15.25
N PHE A 259 13.59 -1.11 -15.62
CA PHE A 259 12.87 -1.84 -16.69
C PHE A 259 13.35 -1.51 -18.12
N SER A 260 14.21 -0.51 -18.33
CA SER A 260 14.62 -0.08 -19.68
C SER A 260 16.01 -0.51 -20.10
N ASP A 261 16.78 -1.14 -19.21
CA ASP A 261 18.11 -1.64 -19.53
C ASP A 261 18.37 -2.96 -18.79
N THR A 262 17.87 -4.06 -19.33
CA THR A 262 18.67 -5.31 -19.44
C THR A 262 17.95 -6.36 -20.27
N ASP A 263 18.73 -6.94 -21.17
CA ASP A 263 18.39 -8.06 -22.03
C ASP A 263 17.61 -9.17 -21.31
N GLY A 264 16.48 -9.54 -21.95
CA GLY A 264 15.69 -10.76 -21.80
C GLY A 264 16.09 -11.78 -20.73
N ASN A 265 15.09 -12.06 -19.89
CA ASN A 265 14.95 -13.18 -18.93
C ASN A 265 15.53 -12.93 -17.52
N VAL A 266 14.67 -12.52 -16.60
CA VAL A 266 14.10 -13.32 -15.49
C VAL A 266 13.27 -12.34 -14.65
N ILE A 267 11.98 -12.63 -14.51
CA ILE A 267 11.00 -11.86 -13.70
C ILE A 267 11.43 -11.92 -12.23
N ASP A 268 11.65 -10.77 -11.60
CA ASP A 268 11.70 -10.63 -10.13
C ASP A 268 11.32 -9.19 -9.72
N ASP A 269 10.05 -8.81 -9.97
CA ASP A 269 9.52 -7.46 -9.70
C ASP A 269 8.65 -7.46 -8.45
N ALA A 270 9.19 -7.00 -7.32
CA ALA A 270 8.55 -7.12 -6.00
C ALA A 270 7.13 -6.50 -5.92
N ILE A 271 6.80 -5.46 -6.71
CA ILE A 271 5.44 -4.90 -6.78
C ILE A 271 4.48 -5.84 -7.52
N VAL A 272 4.88 -6.34 -8.70
CA VAL A 272 4.04 -7.24 -9.48
C VAL A 272 3.82 -8.51 -8.66
N GLN A 273 4.85 -9.03 -8.02
CA GLN A 273 4.73 -10.16 -7.12
C GLN A 273 3.80 -9.86 -5.95
N ALA A 274 3.88 -8.69 -5.32
CA ALA A 274 2.95 -8.29 -4.25
C ALA A 274 1.49 -8.12 -4.73
N ILE A 275 1.26 -7.76 -6.00
CA ILE A 275 -0.09 -7.76 -6.60
C ILE A 275 -0.57 -9.20 -6.84
N LEU A 276 0.35 -10.09 -7.24
CA LEU A 276 0.10 -11.51 -7.52
C LEU A 276 -0.11 -12.36 -6.27
N ASP A 277 0.38 -11.93 -5.10
CA ASP A 277 0.21 -12.60 -3.80
C ASP A 277 -1.14 -12.30 -3.13
#